data_AF-R5L3Z2-F1
#
_entry.id   AF-R5L3Z2-F1
#
_cell.length_a   1.000
_cell.length_b   1.000
_cell.length_c   1.000
_cell.angle_alpha   90.00
_cell.angle_beta   90.00
_cell.angle_gamma   90.00
#
_symmetry.space_group_name_H-M   'P 1'
#
loop_
_entity.id
_entity.type
_entity.pdbx_description
1 polymer ?
#
loop_
_entity_poly.entity_id
_entity_poly.type
_entity_poly.pdbx_seq_one_letter_code
_entity_poly.pdbx_strand_id
1 'polypeptide(L)'
;MTTYNAKAPSYKSEADGPLVYGEALCEGYAKAFMYLCQSVGIQCFCVAGYAGEDHMWNMLQLDGEWYHMDATWDDSGTYEYFCVPDSQMFADHTLRNTFPVPKATATKYSYSEVMGITTYTDVNSAYNGLVEQAAKNYKNGVHETTIYVKQGIMNSLMAKVNQQQFFADLREQGCDSNGWRSSSTSKSLTITLT
;
A
#
# COMPACT_ATOMS: atom_id res chain seq x y z
N MET A 1 -6.01 -9.51 12.94
CA MET A 1 -5.08 -8.37 12.82
C MET A 1 -4.17 -8.43 14.02
N THR A 2 -2.87 -8.34 13.79
CA THR A 2 -1.85 -8.39 14.85
C THR A 2 -1.77 -7.01 15.51
N THR A 3 -1.54 -6.96 16.83
CA THR A 3 -1.44 -5.69 17.55
C THR A 3 -0.01 -5.18 17.51
N TYR A 4 0.20 -3.95 17.01
CA TYR A 4 1.52 -3.31 17.05
C TYR A 4 1.81 -2.80 18.47
N ASN A 5 2.66 -3.52 19.23
CA ASN A 5 2.82 -3.29 20.68
C ASN A 5 4.29 -3.20 21.13
N ALA A 6 4.82 -1.99 21.23
CA ALA A 6 6.18 -1.74 21.73
C ALA A 6 6.39 -2.13 23.21
N LYS A 7 5.32 -2.29 24.00
CA LYS A 7 5.38 -2.65 25.42
C LYS A 7 5.27 -4.16 25.66
N ALA A 8 4.98 -4.95 24.64
CA ALA A 8 4.97 -6.39 24.75
C ALA A 8 6.36 -6.95 25.16
N PRO A 9 6.43 -8.17 25.69
CA PRO A 9 7.68 -8.89 25.93
C PRO A 9 8.54 -9.04 24.67
N SER A 10 9.73 -9.63 24.82
CA SER A 10 10.71 -9.76 23.74
C SER A 10 10.19 -10.47 22.49
N TYR A 11 9.17 -11.33 22.60
CA TYR A 11 8.55 -12.01 21.45
C TYR A 11 8.01 -11.05 20.39
N LYS A 12 7.73 -9.77 20.74
CA LYS A 12 7.24 -8.77 19.76
C LYS A 12 8.20 -8.54 18.60
N SER A 13 9.49 -8.79 18.83
CA SER A 13 10.57 -8.66 17.85
C SER A 13 10.95 -10.01 17.24
N GLU A 14 10.19 -11.08 17.52
CA GLU A 14 10.45 -12.45 17.06
C GLU A 14 9.25 -12.99 16.27
N ALA A 15 9.47 -14.08 15.53
CA ALA A 15 8.45 -14.64 14.64
C ALA A 15 7.21 -15.18 15.39
N ASP A 16 7.37 -15.62 16.62
CA ASP A 16 6.27 -16.09 17.47
C ASP A 16 5.37 -14.96 17.98
N GLY A 17 5.84 -13.71 18.02
CA GLY A 17 5.02 -12.54 18.35
C GLY A 17 3.73 -12.46 17.53
N PRO A 18 3.78 -12.28 16.21
CA PRO A 18 2.57 -12.27 15.39
C PRO A 18 1.94 -13.65 15.23
N LEU A 19 2.72 -14.74 15.20
CA LEU A 19 2.20 -16.09 14.89
C LEU A 19 1.49 -16.78 16.06
N VAL A 20 1.88 -16.48 17.30
CA VAL A 20 1.38 -17.14 18.51
C VAL A 20 0.64 -16.16 19.41
N TYR A 21 1.21 -14.97 19.62
CA TYR A 21 0.69 -14.00 20.58
C TYR A 21 -0.21 -12.94 19.96
N GLY A 22 -0.17 -12.77 18.64
CA GLY A 22 -0.92 -11.72 17.95
C GLY A 22 -0.43 -10.31 18.31
N GLU A 23 0.81 -10.17 18.76
CA GLU A 23 1.44 -8.87 19.06
C GLU A 23 2.87 -8.80 18.50
N ALA A 24 3.22 -7.70 17.85
CA ALA A 24 4.55 -7.56 17.24
C ALA A 24 5.00 -6.10 17.07
N LEU A 25 6.28 -5.94 16.77
CA LEU A 25 6.87 -4.78 16.09
C LEU A 25 7.25 -5.18 14.66
N CYS A 26 7.72 -4.23 13.85
CA CYS A 26 8.15 -4.48 12.47
C CYS A 26 9.10 -5.68 12.34
N GLU A 27 10.01 -5.82 13.31
CA GLU A 27 10.94 -6.95 13.39
C GLU A 27 10.24 -8.31 13.47
N GLY A 28 9.20 -8.42 14.31
CA GLY A 28 8.43 -9.64 14.48
C GLY A 28 7.64 -10.01 13.21
N TYR A 29 7.00 -9.01 12.58
CA TYR A 29 6.32 -9.21 11.28
C TYR A 29 7.29 -9.73 10.22
N ALA A 30 8.43 -9.06 10.03
CA ALA A 30 9.37 -9.45 8.99
C ALA A 30 10.03 -10.82 9.25
N LYS A 31 10.32 -11.17 10.50
CA LYS A 31 10.83 -12.52 10.85
C LYS A 31 9.76 -13.60 10.64
N ALA A 32 8.52 -13.34 11.01
CA ALA A 32 7.42 -14.29 10.80
C ALA A 32 7.15 -14.51 9.31
N PHE A 33 7.10 -13.44 8.51
CA PHE A 33 6.92 -13.55 7.06
C PHE A 33 8.07 -14.34 6.42
N MET A 34 9.32 -14.01 6.76
CA MET A 34 10.50 -14.76 6.30
C MET A 34 10.40 -16.25 6.68
N TYR A 35 10.04 -16.56 7.92
CA TYR A 35 9.90 -17.94 8.40
C TYR A 35 8.87 -18.72 7.58
N LEU A 36 7.69 -18.13 7.33
CA LEU A 36 6.65 -18.77 6.54
C LEU A 36 7.08 -18.99 5.08
N CYS A 37 7.69 -17.98 4.45
CA CYS A 37 8.23 -18.09 3.08
C CYS A 37 9.27 -19.20 2.97
N GLN A 38 10.27 -19.21 3.85
CA GLN A 38 11.33 -20.22 3.83
C GLN A 38 10.79 -21.63 4.13
N SER A 39 9.76 -21.74 4.98
CA SER A 39 9.10 -23.02 5.29
C SER A 39 8.43 -23.66 4.07
N VAL A 40 8.09 -22.87 3.05
CA VAL A 40 7.52 -23.36 1.78
C VAL A 40 8.50 -23.25 0.60
N GLY A 41 9.79 -23.01 0.87
CA GLY A 41 10.84 -22.98 -0.14
C GLY A 41 10.97 -21.68 -0.93
N ILE A 42 10.32 -20.59 -0.49
CA ILE A 42 10.47 -19.26 -1.10
C ILE A 42 11.70 -18.59 -0.49
N GLN A 43 12.64 -18.18 -1.35
CA GLN A 43 13.80 -17.41 -0.89
C GLN A 43 13.31 -16.05 -0.39
N CYS A 44 13.53 -15.79 0.90
CA CYS A 44 13.12 -14.55 1.56
C CYS A 44 14.13 -14.21 2.66
N PHE A 45 14.42 -12.94 2.86
CA PHE A 45 15.24 -12.47 3.97
C PHE A 45 14.78 -11.10 4.47
N CYS A 46 15.17 -10.77 5.70
CA CYS A 46 14.88 -9.47 6.29
C CYS A 46 15.89 -8.42 5.80
N VAL A 47 15.39 -7.23 5.52
CA VAL A 47 16.19 -6.03 5.24
C VAL A 47 15.89 -4.97 6.30
N ALA A 48 16.92 -4.22 6.68
CA ALA A 48 16.84 -3.21 7.72
C ALA A 48 17.08 -1.83 7.11
N GLY A 49 16.35 -0.84 7.59
CA GLY A 49 16.38 0.49 7.03
C GLY A 49 15.69 1.51 7.90
N TYR A 50 15.20 2.56 7.24
CA TYR A 50 14.52 3.66 7.89
C TYR A 50 13.29 4.07 7.07
N ALA A 51 12.17 4.24 7.75
CA ALA A 51 10.90 4.66 7.18
C ALA A 51 10.15 5.55 8.20
N GLY A 52 10.72 6.72 8.51
CA GLY A 52 10.27 7.59 9.61
C GLY A 52 10.76 7.14 10.99
N GLU A 53 10.95 5.83 11.17
CA GLU A 53 11.66 5.21 12.29
C GLU A 53 12.58 4.08 11.77
N ASP A 54 13.41 3.52 12.65
CA ASP A 54 14.14 2.30 12.31
C ASP A 54 13.14 1.19 11.99
N HIS A 55 13.31 0.58 10.82
CA HIS A 55 12.29 -0.30 10.25
C HIS A 55 12.90 -1.54 9.63
N MET A 56 12.17 -2.66 9.71
CA MET A 56 12.57 -3.93 9.12
C MET A 56 11.42 -4.50 8.29
N TRP A 57 11.73 -4.89 7.06
CA TRP A 57 10.80 -5.51 6.12
C TRP A 57 11.49 -6.66 5.39
N ASN A 58 10.91 -7.19 4.33
CA ASN A 58 11.44 -8.34 3.61
C ASN A 58 11.77 -8.05 2.15
N MET A 59 12.72 -8.83 1.63
CA MET A 59 12.84 -9.10 0.20
C MET A 59 12.62 -10.58 -0.05
N LEU A 60 11.90 -10.91 -1.12
CA LEU A 60 11.60 -12.28 -1.53
C LEU A 60 11.79 -12.45 -3.04
N GLN A 61 12.11 -13.68 -3.44
CA GLN A 61 12.25 -14.05 -4.85
C GLN A 61 11.07 -14.91 -5.30
N LEU A 62 10.42 -14.49 -6.40
CA LEU A 62 9.35 -15.23 -7.06
C LEU A 62 9.69 -15.32 -8.55
N ASP A 63 9.66 -16.53 -9.11
CA ASP A 63 10.03 -16.80 -10.52
C ASP A 63 11.38 -16.20 -10.96
N GLY A 64 12.36 -16.19 -10.06
CA GLY A 64 13.70 -15.64 -10.32
C GLY A 64 13.81 -14.12 -10.17
N GLU A 65 12.70 -13.40 -10.00
CA GLU A 65 12.66 -11.96 -9.82
C GLU A 65 12.54 -11.58 -8.34
N TRP A 66 13.15 -10.47 -7.95
CA TRP A 66 13.14 -9.97 -6.58
C TRP A 66 12.08 -8.90 -6.37
N TYR A 67 11.49 -8.92 -5.18
CA TYR A 67 10.45 -8.00 -4.74
C TYR A 67 10.69 -7.58 -3.30
N HIS A 68 10.17 -6.41 -2.93
CA HIS A 68 10.01 -6.02 -1.54
C HIS A 68 8.62 -6.40 -1.01
N MET A 69 8.56 -6.74 0.27
CA MET A 69 7.33 -6.97 1.02
C MET A 69 7.42 -6.31 2.38
N ASP A 70 6.43 -5.50 2.74
CA ASP A 70 6.28 -4.96 4.10
C ASP A 70 4.91 -5.31 4.70
N ALA A 71 4.87 -6.44 5.38
CA ALA A 71 3.67 -6.92 6.06
C ALA A 71 3.25 -6.04 7.26
N THR A 72 4.16 -5.21 7.79
CA THR A 72 3.84 -4.31 8.91
C THR A 72 2.96 -3.18 8.43
N TRP A 73 3.37 -2.50 7.35
CA TRP A 73 2.63 -1.36 6.80
C TRP A 73 1.37 -1.80 6.04
N ASP A 74 1.35 -3.03 5.52
CA ASP A 74 0.17 -3.62 4.88
C ASP A 74 -0.83 -4.31 5.84
N ASP A 75 -0.58 -4.37 7.16
CA ASP A 75 -1.53 -5.02 8.10
C ASP A 75 -2.89 -4.30 8.16
N SER A 76 -2.96 -3.06 7.69
CA SER A 76 -4.21 -2.32 7.50
C SER A 76 -5.08 -2.80 6.32
N GLY A 77 -4.56 -3.68 5.46
CA GLY A 77 -5.26 -4.25 4.31
C GLY A 77 -5.20 -3.42 3.02
N THR A 78 -4.29 -2.46 2.91
CA THR A 78 -4.12 -1.62 1.71
C THR A 78 -3.26 -2.26 0.62
N TYR A 79 -2.39 -3.22 0.99
CA TYR A 79 -1.50 -3.98 0.11
C TYR A 79 -0.61 -3.10 -0.80
N GLU A 80 -0.22 -1.93 -0.30
CA GLU A 80 0.60 -0.94 -1.00
C GLU A 80 2.08 -1.31 -1.04
N TYR A 81 2.51 -2.29 -0.23
CA TYR A 81 3.88 -2.78 -0.15
C TYR A 81 3.98 -4.27 -0.49
N PHE A 82 2.92 -4.85 -1.07
CA PHE A 82 2.87 -6.25 -1.46
C PHE A 82 3.64 -6.48 -2.75
N CYS A 83 4.78 -7.18 -2.67
CA CYS A 83 5.64 -7.55 -3.81
C CYS A 83 5.96 -6.38 -4.76
N VAL A 84 6.49 -5.29 -4.20
CA VAL A 84 6.75 -4.03 -4.92
C VAL A 84 8.20 -3.89 -5.37
N PRO A 85 8.48 -3.13 -6.45
CA PRO A 85 9.85 -2.86 -6.88
C PRO A 85 10.54 -1.80 -6.01
N ASP A 86 11.86 -1.69 -6.15
CA ASP A 86 12.74 -0.66 -5.57
C ASP A 86 12.14 0.74 -5.75
N SER A 87 11.63 1.07 -6.94
CA SER A 87 11.10 2.39 -7.26
C SER A 87 9.88 2.79 -6.42
N GLN A 88 9.13 1.81 -5.93
CA GLN A 88 7.96 2.04 -5.07
C GLN A 88 8.33 1.94 -3.60
N MET A 89 9.17 0.96 -3.22
CA MET A 89 9.64 0.82 -1.84
C MET A 89 10.45 2.05 -1.41
N PHE A 90 11.39 2.50 -2.24
CA PHE A 90 12.29 3.60 -1.88
C PHE A 90 11.71 5.00 -2.02
N ALA A 91 10.41 5.11 -2.30
CA ALA A 91 9.72 6.39 -2.25
C ALA A 91 9.47 6.87 -0.80
N ASP A 92 9.45 5.95 0.17
CA ASP A 92 9.37 6.23 1.62
C ASP A 92 10.29 5.36 2.50
N HIS A 93 10.89 4.30 1.96
CA HIS A 93 11.88 3.50 2.68
C HIS A 93 13.30 3.83 2.25
N THR A 94 14.23 3.80 3.20
CA THR A 94 15.67 3.90 2.93
C THR A 94 16.36 2.65 3.44
N LEU A 95 17.01 1.92 2.55
CA LEU A 95 17.84 0.77 2.88
C LEU A 95 19.06 1.18 3.73
N ARG A 96 19.32 0.50 4.85
CA ARG A 96 20.49 0.77 5.73
C ARG A 96 21.24 -0.49 6.20
N ASN A 97 21.04 -1.63 5.55
CA ASN A 97 21.76 -2.87 5.84
C ASN A 97 23.26 -2.79 5.52
N THR A 98 24.03 -3.61 6.23
CA THR A 98 25.49 -3.73 6.10
C THR A 98 25.93 -4.68 5.00
N PHE A 99 24.98 -5.29 4.27
CA PHE A 99 25.22 -6.24 3.20
C PHE A 99 24.47 -5.82 1.92
N PRO A 100 25.01 -6.16 0.74
CA PRO A 100 24.34 -5.89 -0.53
C PRO A 100 23.06 -6.72 -0.67
N VAL A 101 22.05 -6.11 -1.26
CA VAL A 101 20.76 -6.76 -1.58
C VAL A 101 20.58 -6.79 -3.10
N PRO A 102 19.84 -7.77 -3.65
CA PRO A 102 19.50 -7.80 -5.06
C PRO A 102 18.62 -6.59 -5.41
N LYS A 103 18.55 -6.25 -6.70
CA LYS A 103 17.65 -5.21 -7.19
C LYS A 103 16.26 -5.79 -7.42
N ALA A 104 15.22 -5.11 -6.95
CA ALA A 104 13.84 -5.45 -7.27
C ALA A 104 13.30 -4.50 -8.33
N THR A 105 13.22 -4.95 -9.58
CA THR A 105 12.66 -4.14 -10.69
C THR A 105 11.32 -4.67 -11.20
N ALA A 106 10.94 -5.87 -10.79
CA ALA A 106 9.75 -6.53 -11.29
C ALA A 106 8.48 -6.02 -10.59
N THR A 107 7.38 -6.00 -11.33
CA THR A 107 6.05 -5.62 -10.83
C THR A 107 5.02 -6.73 -10.95
N LYS A 108 5.32 -7.82 -11.67
CA LYS A 108 4.39 -8.93 -11.98
C LYS A 108 3.52 -9.39 -10.80
N TYR A 109 4.07 -9.44 -9.60
CA TYR A 109 3.39 -9.92 -8.40
C TYR A 109 2.93 -8.83 -7.45
N SER A 110 3.10 -7.55 -7.81
CA SER A 110 2.54 -6.47 -7.01
C SER A 110 1.02 -6.58 -6.97
N TYR A 111 0.42 -6.19 -5.85
CA TYR A 111 -1.03 -6.30 -5.69
C TYR A 111 -1.80 -5.58 -6.80
N SER A 112 -1.32 -4.41 -7.23
CA SER A 112 -1.97 -3.65 -8.29
C SER A 112 -1.96 -4.38 -9.64
N GLU A 113 -0.84 -5.00 -10.02
CA GLU A 113 -0.74 -5.74 -11.28
C GLU A 113 -1.60 -7.00 -11.26
N VAL A 114 -1.54 -7.77 -10.17
CA VAL A 114 -2.32 -9.02 -10.03
C VAL A 114 -3.82 -8.74 -10.05
N MET A 115 -4.25 -7.63 -9.44
CA MET A 115 -5.67 -7.25 -9.38
C MET A 115 -6.13 -6.43 -10.59
N GLY A 116 -5.24 -6.09 -11.53
CA GLY A 116 -5.57 -5.22 -12.67
C GLY A 116 -5.97 -3.79 -12.27
N ILE A 117 -5.45 -3.32 -11.13
CA ILE A 117 -5.71 -1.99 -10.59
C ILE A 117 -4.86 -0.97 -11.36
N THR A 118 -5.51 0.08 -11.85
CA THR A 118 -4.80 1.22 -12.47
C THR A 118 -4.18 2.11 -11.39
N THR A 119 -2.86 2.28 -11.44
CA THR A 119 -2.14 3.28 -10.64
C THR A 119 -1.87 4.54 -11.45
N TYR A 120 -2.51 5.65 -11.09
CA TYR A 120 -2.35 6.92 -11.81
C TYR A 120 -1.06 7.63 -11.42
N THR A 121 -0.27 8.03 -12.41
CA THR A 121 1.04 8.67 -12.19
C THR A 121 1.00 10.20 -12.25
N ASP A 122 -0.11 10.79 -12.67
CA ASP A 122 -0.30 12.25 -12.75
C ASP A 122 -1.67 12.68 -12.20
N VAL A 123 -1.73 13.92 -11.73
CA VAL A 123 -2.89 14.48 -11.03
C VAL A 123 -4.13 14.55 -11.90
N ASN A 124 -4.00 14.86 -13.19
CA ASN A 124 -5.16 15.05 -14.06
C ASN A 124 -5.78 13.71 -14.44
N SER A 125 -4.97 12.71 -14.81
CA SER A 125 -5.46 11.36 -15.07
C SER A 125 -6.08 10.74 -13.82
N ALA A 126 -5.46 10.92 -12.64
CA ALA A 126 -6.01 10.47 -11.37
C ALA A 126 -7.38 11.09 -11.09
N TYR A 127 -7.50 12.42 -11.24
CA TYR A 127 -8.76 13.12 -11.03
C TYR A 127 -9.85 12.68 -12.01
N ASN A 128 -9.53 12.62 -13.31
CA ASN A 128 -10.50 12.20 -14.32
C ASN A 128 -10.96 10.75 -14.08
N GLY A 129 -10.01 9.86 -13.77
CA GLY A 129 -10.30 8.47 -13.44
C GLY A 129 -11.15 8.31 -12.18
N LEU A 130 -10.92 9.16 -11.16
CA LEU A 130 -11.75 9.21 -9.96
C LEU A 130 -13.20 9.60 -10.29
N VAL A 131 -13.38 10.69 -11.04
CA VAL A 131 -14.72 11.19 -11.40
C VAL A 131 -15.48 10.13 -12.20
N GLU A 132 -14.85 9.53 -13.20
CA GLU A 132 -15.45 8.48 -14.03
C GLU A 132 -15.87 7.26 -13.19
N GLN A 133 -14.96 6.73 -12.36
CA GLN A 133 -15.22 5.56 -11.54
C GLN A 133 -16.27 5.84 -10.46
N ALA A 134 -16.21 6.99 -9.82
CA ALA A 134 -17.15 7.37 -8.77
C ALA A 134 -18.56 7.55 -9.33
N ALA A 135 -18.71 8.20 -10.47
CA ALA A 135 -20.01 8.34 -11.13
C ALA A 135 -20.56 6.98 -11.58
N LYS A 136 -19.71 6.10 -12.13
CA LYS A 136 -20.10 4.73 -12.51
C LYS A 136 -20.55 3.91 -11.31
N ASN A 137 -19.80 3.94 -10.22
CA ASN A 137 -20.11 3.22 -9.00
C ASN A 137 -21.42 3.73 -8.38
N TYR A 138 -21.59 5.05 -8.32
CA TYR A 138 -22.81 5.68 -7.78
C TYR A 138 -24.06 5.22 -8.52
N LYS A 139 -24.03 5.18 -9.86
CA LYS A 139 -25.14 4.67 -10.69
C LYS A 139 -25.48 3.21 -10.41
N ASN A 140 -24.51 2.42 -9.92
CA ASN A 140 -24.70 1.02 -9.55
C ASN A 140 -25.05 0.83 -8.07
N GLY A 141 -25.33 1.92 -7.33
CA GLY A 141 -25.63 1.88 -5.89
C GLY A 141 -24.40 1.68 -5.00
N VAL A 142 -23.19 1.80 -5.56
CA VAL A 142 -21.93 1.72 -4.81
C VAL A 142 -21.41 3.13 -4.59
N HIS A 143 -21.46 3.59 -3.34
CA HIS A 143 -21.12 4.98 -3.01
C HIS A 143 -19.63 5.19 -2.72
N GLU A 144 -18.87 4.10 -2.50
CA GLU A 144 -17.44 4.14 -2.21
C GLU A 144 -16.62 3.88 -3.47
N THR A 145 -15.57 4.66 -3.68
CA THR A 145 -14.64 4.51 -4.81
C THR A 145 -13.23 4.75 -4.35
N THR A 146 -12.35 3.78 -4.60
CA THR A 146 -10.92 3.88 -4.32
C THR A 146 -10.14 3.93 -5.61
N ILE A 147 -9.23 4.89 -5.72
CA ILE A 147 -8.22 4.94 -6.78
C ILE A 147 -6.82 4.87 -6.18
N TYR A 148 -5.87 4.38 -6.98
CA TYR A 148 -4.48 4.26 -6.59
C TYR A 148 -3.63 5.24 -7.39
N VAL A 149 -2.64 5.84 -6.74
CA VAL A 149 -1.81 6.89 -7.29
C VAL A 149 -0.34 6.66 -6.96
N LYS A 150 0.53 7.17 -7.82
CA LYS A 150 1.96 7.26 -7.50
C LYS A 150 2.15 8.16 -6.28
N GLN A 151 3.01 7.74 -5.36
CA GLN A 151 3.39 8.56 -4.21
C GLN A 151 3.88 9.96 -4.65
N GLY A 152 3.44 10.97 -3.89
CA GLY A 152 3.82 12.37 -4.12
C GLY A 152 2.77 13.22 -4.84
N ILE A 153 1.73 12.61 -5.45
CA ILE A 153 0.68 13.39 -6.14
C ILE A 153 -0.58 13.61 -5.30
N MET A 154 -0.72 12.92 -4.16
CA MET A 154 -1.96 12.91 -3.36
C MET A 154 -2.42 14.32 -2.94
N ASN A 155 -1.52 15.15 -2.43
CA ASN A 155 -1.88 16.50 -1.97
C ASN A 155 -2.43 17.36 -3.11
N SER A 156 -1.80 17.30 -4.28
CA SER A 156 -2.26 18.02 -5.48
C SER A 156 -3.57 17.46 -6.03
N LEU A 157 -3.76 16.14 -5.97
CA LEU A 157 -5.03 15.50 -6.30
C LEU A 157 -6.15 15.97 -5.36
N MET A 158 -5.94 15.92 -4.05
CA MET A 158 -6.92 16.37 -3.06
C MET A 158 -7.24 17.86 -3.21
N ALA A 159 -6.25 18.70 -3.52
CA ALA A 159 -6.48 20.11 -3.82
C ALA A 159 -7.38 20.34 -5.04
N LYS A 160 -7.36 19.41 -6.02
CA LYS A 160 -8.23 19.43 -7.19
C LYS A 160 -9.63 18.90 -6.86
N VAL A 161 -9.74 17.80 -6.11
CA VAL A 161 -11.01 17.20 -5.66
C VAL A 161 -11.80 18.15 -4.74
N ASN A 162 -11.13 18.95 -3.92
CA ASN A 162 -11.77 19.93 -3.03
C ASN A 162 -12.35 21.16 -3.75
N GLN A 163 -12.21 21.27 -5.08
CA GLN A 163 -12.75 22.39 -5.83
C GLN A 163 -14.24 22.18 -6.12
N GLN A 164 -14.99 23.27 -6.23
CA GLN A 164 -16.41 23.22 -6.61
C GLN A 164 -16.66 22.51 -7.95
N GLN A 165 -15.66 22.53 -8.84
CA GLN A 165 -15.69 21.86 -10.14
C GLN A 165 -15.92 20.34 -10.02
N PHE A 166 -15.49 19.70 -8.92
CA PHE A 166 -15.65 18.26 -8.73
C PHE A 166 -17.09 17.78 -8.85
N PHE A 167 -18.04 18.50 -8.24
CA PHE A 167 -19.45 18.15 -8.36
C PHE A 167 -20.04 18.47 -9.75
N ALA A 168 -19.48 19.46 -10.45
CA ALA A 168 -19.89 19.72 -11.83
C ALA A 168 -19.46 18.57 -12.75
N ASP A 169 -18.22 18.11 -12.61
CA ASP A 169 -17.69 16.99 -13.41
C ASP A 169 -18.43 15.68 -13.11
N LEU A 170 -18.80 15.41 -11.84
CA LEU A 170 -19.66 14.28 -11.48
C LEU A 170 -21.03 14.36 -12.15
N ARG A 171 -21.66 15.54 -12.17
CA ARG A 171 -22.97 15.74 -12.83
C ARG A 171 -22.90 15.55 -14.34
N GLU A 172 -21.81 15.98 -14.98
CA GLU A 172 -21.57 15.71 -16.40
C GLU A 172 -21.50 14.20 -16.68
N GLN A 173 -20.99 13.42 -15.73
CA GLN A 173 -21.01 11.96 -15.76
C GLN A 173 -22.32 11.33 -15.25
N GLY A 174 -23.36 12.12 -14.98
CA GLY A 174 -24.68 11.63 -14.54
C GLY A 174 -24.72 11.14 -13.09
N CYS A 175 -23.90 11.72 -12.22
CA CYS A 175 -23.92 11.51 -10.77
C CYS A 175 -24.41 12.79 -10.06
N ASP A 176 -25.51 12.70 -9.31
CA ASP A 176 -26.19 13.82 -8.65
C ASP A 176 -25.88 13.93 -7.14
N SER A 177 -24.84 13.22 -6.68
CA SER A 177 -24.30 13.34 -5.32
C SER A 177 -23.96 14.80 -4.97
N ASN A 178 -24.33 15.23 -3.76
CA ASN A 178 -24.12 16.60 -3.29
C ASN A 178 -23.19 16.70 -2.07
N GLY A 179 -22.81 15.56 -1.49
CA GLY A 179 -21.76 15.49 -0.49
C GLY A 179 -20.75 14.40 -0.81
N TRP A 180 -19.59 14.50 -0.16
CA TRP A 180 -18.62 13.42 -0.11
C TRP A 180 -17.78 13.50 1.16
N ARG A 181 -17.17 12.38 1.53
CA ARG A 181 -16.07 12.28 2.49
C ARG A 181 -14.93 11.48 1.87
N SER A 182 -13.76 11.52 2.49
CA SER A 182 -12.62 10.73 2.03
C SER A 182 -11.76 10.16 3.14
N SER A 183 -11.01 9.13 2.77
CA SER A 183 -9.81 8.67 3.45
C SER A 183 -8.71 8.51 2.39
N SER A 184 -7.46 8.69 2.79
CA SER A 184 -6.33 8.56 1.86
C SER A 184 -5.07 8.09 2.56
N THR A 185 -4.22 7.41 1.82
CA THR A 185 -2.80 7.19 2.12
C THR A 185 -1.95 8.09 1.23
N SER A 186 -0.64 7.89 1.20
CA SER A 186 0.22 8.52 0.20
C SER A 186 0.03 7.97 -1.22
N LYS A 187 -0.64 6.80 -1.37
CA LYS A 187 -0.74 5.98 -2.59
C LYS A 187 -2.17 5.59 -2.97
N SER A 188 -3.18 5.86 -2.14
CA SER A 188 -4.58 5.59 -2.46
C SER A 188 -5.52 6.66 -1.91
N LEU A 189 -6.57 6.96 -2.67
CA LEU A 189 -7.64 7.87 -2.29
C LEU A 189 -8.96 7.12 -2.38
N THR A 190 -9.67 7.03 -1.26
CA THR A 190 -11.04 6.54 -1.19
C THR A 190 -11.97 7.72 -0.97
N ILE A 191 -12.98 7.87 -1.83
CA ILE A 191 -14.09 8.79 -1.60
C ILE A 191 -15.38 8.01 -1.35
N THR A 192 -16.23 8.56 -0.49
CA THR A 192 -17.62 8.10 -0.34
C THR A 192 -18.56 9.24 -0.70
N LEU A 193 -19.38 9.04 -1.73
CA LEU A 193 -20.41 9.97 -2.17
C LEU A 193 -21.68 9.83 -1.30
N THR A 194 -22.34 10.95 -0.99
CA THR A 194 -23.55 11.02 -0.15
C THR A 194 -24.66 11.86 -0.77
#